data_AF-A0A655A849-F1
#
_entry.id   AF-A0A655A849-F1
#
_cell.length_a   1.000
_cell.length_b   1.000
_cell.length_c   1.000
_cell.angle_alpha   90.00
_cell.angle_beta   90.00
_cell.angle_gamma   90.00
#
_symmetry.space_group_name_H-M   'P 1'
#
loop_
_entity.id
_entity.type
_entity.pdbx_description
1 polymer ?
#
loop_
_entity_poly.entity_id
_entity_poly.type
_entity_poly.pdbx_seq_one_letter_code
_entity_poly.pdbx_strand_id
1 'polypeptide(L)'
;MAQRTSAINRLRWLVHELDPERAPAARSLDAAKHQQALRTWLDTQPGLVAELARAELTDIIRLTGEINTLAQRISARVHQVAPALLEIPGCAELTAAKIVGEAAGVTRFKSEAAFACHAAVAPIPVWSGNTAGQMRLSRSGNRQLNAALHRIALTQIRMTDSRGQAYYQRLQDAGKTKRAALRCLKRRLARTVFQALRTVHQPSSEHTQPAAACHRSYCSSHLGEPPRLTDMTQKTRIQPLPPKRAGLLIRALYRIAKRRFGEVPEPFTVTAHHRRLLIANVVHEALLQRASRKLPPSVRELAVFWTARSIGCSWCVDFGAMLQRLDGLDVDRLTDIDNYATSSKFSDDERAAIAYAEAMTADPHSVTDEQVADLRARFGEAGVIELTYQIGVENMRARMNSALGITEQGFNSGDACRVPWAAPDVPSAESR
;
A
#
# COMPACT_ATOMS: atom_id res chain seq x y z
N MET A 1 -6.67 16.69 -10.17
CA MET A 1 -6.44 17.76 -9.16
C MET A 1 -4.98 18.22 -9.11
N ALA A 2 -3.99 17.34 -8.90
CA ALA A 2 -2.57 17.73 -8.81
C ALA A 2 -2.06 18.48 -10.05
N GLN A 3 -2.40 17.98 -11.26
CA GLN A 3 -2.09 18.66 -12.52
C GLN A 3 -2.64 20.09 -12.57
N ARG A 4 -3.93 20.29 -12.22
CA ARG A 4 -4.54 21.62 -12.15
C ARG A 4 -3.82 22.54 -11.17
N THR A 5 -3.45 22.04 -10.00
CA THR A 5 -2.70 22.83 -9.01
C THR A 5 -1.31 23.22 -9.52
N SER A 6 -0.63 22.32 -10.22
CA SER A 6 0.66 22.61 -10.86
C SER A 6 0.51 23.70 -11.92
N ALA A 7 -0.50 23.62 -12.78
CA ALA A 7 -0.83 24.65 -13.78
C ALA A 7 -1.17 26.00 -13.13
N ILE A 8 -1.98 26.00 -12.06
CA ILE A 8 -2.29 27.21 -11.28
C ILE A 8 -1.00 27.86 -10.76
N ASN A 9 -0.06 27.08 -10.24
CA ASN A 9 1.18 27.64 -9.70
C ASN A 9 2.07 28.24 -10.79
N ARG A 10 2.18 27.59 -11.96
CA ARG A 10 2.89 28.16 -13.12
C ARG A 10 2.21 29.43 -13.63
N LEU A 11 0.88 29.41 -13.78
CA LEU A 11 0.12 30.59 -14.19
C LEU A 11 0.31 31.75 -13.22
N ARG A 12 0.30 31.50 -11.90
CA ARG A 12 0.52 32.57 -10.91
C ARG A 12 1.89 33.23 -11.05
N TRP A 13 2.92 32.46 -11.40
CA TRP A 13 4.24 33.02 -11.69
C TRP A 13 4.22 33.89 -12.96
N LEU A 14 3.65 33.38 -14.05
CA LEU A 14 3.54 34.13 -15.32
C LEU A 14 2.72 35.41 -15.17
N VAL A 15 1.62 35.39 -14.42
CA VAL A 15 0.82 36.58 -14.15
C VAL A 15 1.60 37.58 -13.30
N HIS A 16 2.38 37.12 -12.33
CA HIS A 16 3.23 37.99 -11.51
C HIS A 16 4.35 38.66 -12.35
N GLU A 17 4.90 37.95 -13.34
CA GLU A 17 5.89 38.50 -14.27
C GLU A 17 5.30 39.57 -15.19
N LEU A 18 4.05 39.41 -15.62
CA LEU A 18 3.33 40.41 -16.42
C LEU A 18 2.93 41.64 -15.60
N ASP A 19 2.36 41.43 -14.41
CA ASP A 19 1.92 42.49 -13.50
C ASP A 19 1.91 41.97 -12.04
N PRO A 20 2.88 42.39 -11.22
CA PRO A 20 2.97 41.99 -9.82
C PRO A 20 1.73 42.35 -8.97
N GLU A 21 1.02 43.42 -9.31
CA GLU A 21 -0.16 43.88 -8.57
C GLU A 21 -1.42 43.07 -8.90
N ARG A 22 -1.38 42.27 -9.99
CA ARG A 22 -2.53 41.52 -10.51
C ARG A 22 -2.61 40.07 -10.07
N ALA A 23 -1.92 39.71 -8.99
CA ALA A 23 -1.89 38.34 -8.48
C ALA A 23 -3.31 37.79 -8.25
N PRO A 24 -3.67 36.63 -8.83
CA PRO A 24 -4.99 36.03 -8.60
C PRO A 24 -5.21 35.73 -7.13
N ALA A 25 -6.43 35.96 -6.65
CA ALA A 25 -6.78 35.69 -5.26
C ALA A 25 -6.55 34.20 -4.91
N ALA A 26 -6.12 33.93 -3.67
CA ALA A 26 -5.84 32.57 -3.26
C ALA A 26 -7.09 31.67 -3.40
N ARG A 27 -6.92 30.49 -4.00
CA ARG A 27 -7.99 29.50 -4.21
C ARG A 27 -9.19 30.01 -5.03
N SER A 28 -8.96 30.90 -6.00
CA SER A 28 -10.01 31.46 -6.86
C SER A 28 -10.09 30.83 -8.26
N LEU A 29 -8.99 30.24 -8.73
CA LEU A 29 -8.83 29.77 -10.11
C LEU A 29 -9.52 28.42 -10.41
N ASP A 30 -10.33 27.91 -9.49
CA ASP A 30 -11.26 26.80 -9.72
C ASP A 30 -12.67 27.28 -10.10
N ALA A 31 -12.96 28.58 -10.04
CA ALA A 31 -14.24 29.16 -10.43
C ALA A 31 -14.18 29.87 -11.79
N ALA A 32 -15.18 29.60 -12.62
CA ALA A 32 -15.29 30.14 -13.98
C ALA A 32 -15.25 31.68 -14.03
N LYS A 33 -15.85 32.36 -13.04
CA LYS A 33 -15.83 33.82 -12.94
C LYS A 33 -14.40 34.39 -12.90
N HIS A 34 -13.54 33.82 -12.07
CA HIS A 34 -12.16 34.28 -11.93
C HIS A 34 -11.30 33.88 -13.12
N GLN A 35 -11.54 32.68 -13.67
CA GLN A 35 -10.91 32.23 -14.91
C GLN A 35 -11.23 33.17 -16.07
N GLN A 36 -12.49 33.57 -16.22
CA GLN A 36 -12.93 34.47 -17.30
C GLN A 36 -12.39 35.88 -17.12
N ALA A 37 -12.45 36.43 -15.90
CA ALA A 37 -11.89 37.75 -15.62
C ALA A 37 -10.38 37.82 -15.93
N LEU A 38 -9.63 36.77 -15.58
CA LEU A 38 -8.21 36.69 -15.88
C LEU A 38 -7.96 36.51 -17.38
N ARG A 39 -8.79 35.72 -18.08
CA ARG A 39 -8.71 35.56 -19.54
C ARG A 39 -8.90 36.89 -20.25
N THR A 40 -9.96 37.64 -19.92
CA THR A 40 -10.24 38.95 -20.52
C THR A 40 -9.05 39.90 -20.38
N TRP A 41 -8.36 39.89 -19.23
CA TRP A 41 -7.16 40.70 -19.05
C TRP A 41 -5.95 40.15 -19.81
N LEU A 42 -5.69 38.84 -19.78
CA LEU A 42 -4.58 38.23 -20.53
C LEU A 42 -4.71 38.44 -22.04
N ASP A 43 -5.93 38.54 -22.57
CA ASP A 43 -6.17 38.81 -23.99
C ASP A 43 -5.74 40.23 -24.41
N THR A 44 -5.60 41.17 -23.45
CA THR A 44 -5.07 42.51 -23.74
C THR A 44 -3.54 42.59 -23.62
N GLN A 45 -2.88 41.54 -23.12
CA GLN A 45 -1.44 41.53 -22.90
C GLN A 45 -0.68 40.94 -24.12
N PRO A 46 0.30 41.67 -24.68
CA PRO A 46 1.14 41.18 -25.76
C PRO A 46 2.31 40.31 -25.26
N GLY A 47 2.97 39.60 -26.18
CA GLY A 47 4.23 38.90 -25.92
C GLY A 47 4.10 37.43 -25.49
N LEU A 48 5.25 36.75 -25.42
CA LEU A 48 5.35 35.30 -25.20
C LEU A 48 4.88 34.88 -23.80
N VAL A 49 5.17 35.67 -22.76
CA VAL A 49 4.74 35.38 -21.38
C VAL A 49 3.21 35.36 -21.29
N ALA A 50 2.54 36.30 -21.96
CA ALA A 50 1.09 36.35 -22.04
C ALA A 50 0.52 35.15 -22.83
N GLU A 51 1.19 34.69 -23.88
CA GLU A 51 0.81 33.49 -24.63
C GLU A 51 0.89 32.23 -23.75
N LEU A 52 2.00 32.03 -23.04
CA LEU A 52 2.18 30.93 -22.10
C LEU A 52 1.12 30.98 -20.97
N ALA A 53 0.83 32.17 -20.45
CA ALA A 53 -0.20 32.35 -19.42
C ALA A 53 -1.60 31.98 -19.94
N ARG A 54 -1.95 32.35 -21.18
CA ARG A 54 -3.22 31.96 -21.81
C ARG A 54 -3.31 30.44 -22.03
N ALA A 55 -2.20 29.79 -22.40
CA ALA A 55 -2.13 28.34 -22.53
C ALA A 55 -2.38 27.63 -21.18
N GLU A 56 -1.67 28.05 -20.12
CA GLU A 56 -1.87 27.51 -18.77
C GLU A 56 -3.30 27.73 -18.25
N LEU A 57 -3.88 28.91 -18.50
CA LEU A 57 -5.26 29.20 -18.12
C LEU A 57 -6.25 28.30 -18.86
N THR A 58 -6.00 28.02 -20.15
CA THR A 58 -6.81 27.09 -20.93
C THR A 58 -6.77 25.68 -20.35
N ASP A 59 -5.60 25.20 -19.95
CA ASP A 59 -5.47 23.92 -19.26
C ASP A 59 -6.18 23.90 -17.90
N ILE A 60 -6.12 24.98 -17.13
CA ILE A 60 -6.83 25.08 -15.85
C ILE A 60 -8.35 25.00 -16.05
N ILE A 61 -8.89 25.68 -17.06
CA ILE A 61 -10.31 25.64 -17.40
C ILE A 61 -10.72 24.22 -17.82
N ARG A 62 -9.98 23.61 -18.74
CA ARG A 62 -10.22 22.23 -19.21
C ARG A 62 -10.20 21.24 -18.04
N LEU A 63 -9.13 21.23 -17.25
CA LEU A 63 -8.97 20.35 -16.09
C LEU A 63 -10.06 20.60 -15.03
N THR A 64 -10.52 21.83 -14.86
CA THR A 64 -11.64 22.14 -13.95
C THR A 64 -12.93 21.53 -14.45
N GLY A 65 -13.24 21.64 -15.75
CA GLY A 65 -14.40 20.99 -16.36
C GLY A 65 -14.37 19.46 -16.21
N GLU A 66 -13.22 18.84 -16.49
CA GLU A 66 -13.01 17.39 -16.31
C GLU A 66 -13.19 16.96 -14.85
N ILE A 67 -12.60 17.70 -13.89
CA ILE A 67 -12.73 17.43 -12.46
C ILE A 67 -14.20 17.50 -12.03
N ASN A 68 -14.93 18.53 -12.46
CA ASN A 68 -16.33 18.70 -12.08
C ASN A 68 -17.20 17.59 -12.66
N THR A 69 -16.98 17.23 -13.92
CA THR A 69 -17.69 16.13 -14.60
C THR A 69 -17.44 14.79 -13.90
N LEU A 70 -16.18 14.49 -13.57
CA LEU A 70 -15.82 13.27 -12.84
C LEU A 70 -16.40 13.28 -11.42
N ALA A 71 -16.34 14.41 -10.72
CA ALA A 71 -16.89 14.54 -9.37
C ALA A 71 -18.41 14.29 -9.34
N GLN A 72 -19.16 14.80 -10.33
CA GLN A 72 -20.59 14.51 -10.48
C GLN A 72 -20.86 13.02 -10.72
N ARG A 73 -20.12 12.39 -11.63
CA ARG A 73 -20.25 10.94 -11.91
C ARG A 73 -19.91 10.08 -10.69
N ILE A 74 -18.87 10.46 -9.94
CA ILE A 74 -18.48 9.79 -8.70
C ILE A 74 -19.58 9.98 -7.64
N SER A 75 -20.08 11.20 -7.47
CA SER A 75 -21.15 11.49 -6.51
C SER A 75 -22.39 10.65 -6.79
N ALA A 76 -22.87 10.59 -8.04
CA ALA A 76 -24.01 9.77 -8.42
C ALA A 76 -23.80 8.28 -8.08
N ARG A 77 -22.60 7.74 -8.33
CA ARG A 77 -22.27 6.34 -8.00
C ARG A 77 -22.22 6.09 -6.50
N VAL A 78 -21.70 7.02 -5.71
CA VAL A 78 -21.64 6.88 -4.24
C VAL A 78 -23.03 6.87 -3.62
N HIS A 79 -23.94 7.71 -4.09
CA HIS A 79 -25.33 7.71 -3.61
C HIS A 79 -26.01 6.35 -3.85
N GLN A 80 -25.69 5.67 -4.94
CA GLN A 80 -26.20 4.32 -5.22
C GLN A 80 -25.50 3.23 -4.41
N VAL A 81 -24.18 3.29 -4.34
CA VAL A 81 -23.37 2.18 -3.80
C VAL A 81 -23.17 2.28 -2.30
N ALA A 82 -23.15 3.46 -1.68
CA ALA A 82 -22.88 3.60 -0.26
C ALA A 82 -23.57 4.83 0.38
N PRO A 83 -24.92 4.95 0.32
CA PRO A 83 -25.63 6.10 0.87
C PRO A 83 -25.41 6.26 2.38
N ALA A 84 -25.29 5.15 3.13
CA ALA A 84 -25.03 5.18 4.57
C ALA A 84 -23.72 5.89 4.98
N LEU A 85 -22.75 6.02 4.07
CA LEU A 85 -21.53 6.79 4.35
C LEU A 85 -21.77 8.31 4.33
N LEU A 86 -22.74 8.78 3.54
CA LEU A 86 -23.08 10.20 3.42
C LEU A 86 -23.81 10.71 4.65
N GLU A 87 -24.48 9.83 5.39
CA GLU A 87 -25.10 10.11 6.69
C GLU A 87 -24.09 10.40 7.80
N ILE A 88 -22.80 10.08 7.59
CA ILE A 88 -21.75 10.37 8.57
C ILE A 88 -21.40 11.86 8.48
N PRO A 89 -21.59 12.65 9.56
CA PRO A 89 -21.28 14.08 9.53
C PRO A 89 -19.82 14.32 9.14
N GLY A 90 -19.59 15.12 8.10
CA GLY A 90 -18.27 15.41 7.55
C GLY A 90 -17.74 14.42 6.51
N CYS A 91 -18.53 13.42 6.10
CA CYS A 91 -18.22 12.48 5.02
C CYS A 91 -18.96 12.88 3.73
N ALA A 92 -18.36 13.76 2.93
CA ALA A 92 -18.91 14.13 1.62
C ALA A 92 -18.59 13.07 0.54
N GLU A 93 -19.18 13.22 -0.64
CA GLU A 93 -19.24 12.19 -1.68
C GLU A 93 -17.87 11.75 -2.19
N LEU A 94 -16.92 12.68 -2.37
CA LEU A 94 -15.55 12.32 -2.77
C LEU A 94 -14.80 11.58 -1.64
N THR A 95 -15.11 11.89 -0.39
CA THR A 95 -14.52 11.20 0.76
C THR A 95 -15.12 9.80 0.91
N ALA A 96 -16.43 9.67 0.73
CA ALA A 96 -17.13 8.40 0.70
C ALA A 96 -16.67 7.52 -0.48
N ALA A 97 -16.54 8.08 -1.69
CA ALA A 97 -15.99 7.39 -2.87
C ALA A 97 -14.61 6.82 -2.58
N LYS A 98 -13.75 7.64 -1.96
CA LYS A 98 -12.41 7.22 -1.56
C LYS A 98 -12.45 6.10 -0.54
N ILE A 99 -13.35 6.17 0.44
CA ILE A 99 -13.55 5.08 1.41
C ILE A 99 -13.97 3.79 0.71
N VAL A 100 -14.97 3.85 -0.18
CA VAL A 100 -15.45 2.66 -0.92
C VAL A 100 -14.36 2.06 -1.79
N GLY A 101 -13.67 2.90 -2.58
CA GLY A 101 -12.62 2.44 -3.49
C GLY A 101 -11.42 1.84 -2.76
N GLU A 102 -10.97 2.48 -1.69
CA GLU A 102 -9.81 2.02 -0.91
C GLU A 102 -10.13 0.85 0.02
N ALA A 103 -11.38 0.74 0.50
CA ALA A 103 -11.83 -0.44 1.23
C ALA A 103 -11.86 -1.66 0.32
N ALA A 104 -12.21 -1.50 -0.97
CA ALA A 104 -12.33 -2.58 -1.95
C ALA A 104 -13.23 -3.73 -1.46
N GLY A 105 -14.40 -3.36 -0.91
CA GLY A 105 -15.38 -4.28 -0.33
C GLY A 105 -15.16 -4.53 1.16
N VAL A 106 -16.19 -4.28 1.97
CA VAL A 106 -16.07 -4.38 3.44
C VAL A 106 -15.97 -5.82 3.94
N THR A 107 -16.45 -6.78 3.15
CA THR A 107 -16.49 -8.21 3.52
C THR A 107 -15.13 -8.86 3.64
N ARG A 108 -14.09 -8.27 3.03
CA ARG A 108 -12.70 -8.74 3.20
C ARG A 108 -12.18 -8.56 4.63
N PHE A 109 -12.81 -7.70 5.43
CA PHE A 109 -12.38 -7.42 6.79
C PHE A 109 -13.16 -8.30 7.76
N LYS A 110 -12.45 -9.23 8.41
CA LYS A 110 -13.01 -10.13 9.44
C LYS A 110 -13.66 -9.40 10.61
N SER A 111 -13.22 -8.16 10.90
CA SER A 111 -13.77 -7.37 12.00
C SER A 111 -13.55 -5.87 11.79
N GLU A 112 -14.27 -5.09 12.60
CA GLU A 112 -14.11 -3.65 12.72
C GLU A 112 -12.68 -3.25 13.10
N ALA A 113 -12.04 -4.01 13.99
CA ALA A 113 -10.65 -3.80 14.38
C ALA A 113 -9.69 -4.04 13.20
N ALA A 114 -9.95 -5.06 12.38
CA ALA A 114 -9.16 -5.31 11.16
C ALA A 114 -9.29 -4.15 10.16
N PHE A 115 -10.49 -3.59 9.99
CA PHE A 115 -10.68 -2.37 9.18
C PHE A 115 -9.93 -1.17 9.76
N ALA A 116 -9.96 -0.97 11.09
CA ALA A 116 -9.23 0.13 11.74
C ALA A 116 -7.70 -0.01 11.62
N CYS A 117 -7.17 -1.23 11.66
CA CYS A 117 -5.76 -1.52 11.37
C CYS A 117 -5.44 -1.19 9.90
N HIS A 118 -6.28 -1.65 8.97
CA HIS A 118 -6.10 -1.36 7.55
C HIS A 118 -6.16 0.14 7.26
N ALA A 119 -7.06 0.90 7.90
CA ALA A 119 -7.15 2.36 7.77
C ALA A 119 -6.07 3.13 8.54
N ALA A 120 -5.08 2.46 9.12
CA ALA A 120 -3.97 3.05 9.88
C ALA A 120 -4.41 3.90 11.09
N VAL A 121 -5.58 3.60 11.68
CA VAL A 121 -6.12 4.34 12.85
C VAL A 121 -6.13 3.51 14.14
N ALA A 122 -5.78 2.23 14.06
CA ALA A 122 -5.57 1.41 15.25
C ALA A 122 -4.38 1.93 16.07
N PRO A 123 -4.54 2.14 17.38
CA PRO A 123 -3.42 2.49 18.26
C PRO A 123 -2.48 1.28 18.41
N ILE A 124 -1.16 1.53 18.39
CA ILE A 124 -0.14 0.51 18.66
C ILE A 124 0.39 0.79 20.06
N PRO A 125 0.42 -0.21 20.96
CA PRO A 125 0.90 0.06 22.30
C PRO A 125 2.43 0.09 22.33
N VAL A 126 2.99 0.85 23.28
CA VAL A 126 4.43 0.93 23.52
C VAL A 126 4.70 0.27 24.86
N TRP A 127 5.23 -0.96 24.84
CA TRP A 127 5.53 -1.71 26.07
C TRP A 127 7.04 -1.76 26.25
N SER A 128 7.57 -0.84 27.07
CA SER A 128 8.92 -0.92 27.64
C SER A 128 8.88 -0.27 29.02
N GLY A 129 8.97 -1.06 30.10
CA GLY A 129 9.00 -0.57 31.49
C GLY A 129 7.95 0.51 31.80
N ASN A 130 8.41 1.75 32.00
CA ASN A 130 7.61 2.93 32.42
C ASN A 130 6.60 3.46 31.38
N THR A 131 6.50 2.87 30.19
CA THR A 131 5.59 3.31 29.11
C THR A 131 4.26 2.52 29.07
N ALA A 132 4.01 1.66 30.06
CA ALA A 132 2.78 0.87 30.15
C ALA A 132 1.52 1.77 30.04
N GLY A 133 0.65 1.47 29.07
CA GLY A 133 -0.56 2.25 28.77
C GLY A 133 -0.40 3.35 27.72
N GLN A 134 0.82 3.64 27.25
CA GLN A 134 1.05 4.59 26.17
C GLN A 134 0.79 3.96 24.79
N MET A 135 0.18 4.75 23.92
CA MET A 135 -0.21 4.35 22.57
C MET A 135 0.47 5.24 21.52
N ARG A 136 1.21 4.64 20.59
CA ARG A 136 1.77 5.31 19.40
C ARG A 136 0.84 5.22 18.20
N LEU A 137 1.06 6.11 17.23
CA LEU A 137 0.35 6.07 15.95
C LEU A 137 0.89 4.93 15.07
N SER A 138 0.02 4.31 14.28
CA SER A 138 0.47 3.37 13.25
C SER A 138 1.08 4.11 12.05
N ARG A 139 2.30 3.72 11.69
CA ARG A 139 2.94 4.18 10.44
C ARG A 139 2.64 3.25 9.24
N SER A 140 1.97 2.13 9.48
CA SER A 140 1.53 1.17 8.46
C SER A 140 0.02 1.34 8.16
N GLY A 141 -0.45 0.72 7.08
CA GLY A 141 -1.85 0.73 6.63
C GLY A 141 -2.15 1.77 5.54
N ASN A 142 -3.37 1.71 5.01
CA ASN A 142 -3.86 2.53 3.91
C ASN A 142 -3.92 4.02 4.32
N ARG A 143 -2.96 4.79 3.82
CA ARG A 143 -2.85 6.24 4.08
C ARG A 143 -3.97 7.04 3.43
N GLN A 144 -4.56 6.54 2.36
CA GLN A 144 -5.67 7.19 1.67
C GLN A 144 -6.96 7.10 2.50
N LEU A 145 -7.25 5.94 3.09
CA LEU A 145 -8.33 5.77 4.08
C LEU A 145 -8.06 6.60 5.33
N ASN A 146 -6.82 6.60 5.82
CA ASN A 146 -6.45 7.39 6.98
C ASN A 146 -6.69 8.89 6.76
N ALA A 147 -6.34 9.39 5.57
CA ALA A 147 -6.57 10.76 5.17
C ALA A 147 -8.07 11.07 5.01
N ALA A 148 -8.87 10.13 4.51
CA ALA A 148 -10.33 10.27 4.47
C ALA A 148 -10.92 10.39 5.89
N LEU A 149 -10.60 9.47 6.79
CA LEU A 149 -11.03 9.51 8.20
C LEU A 149 -10.53 10.76 8.93
N HIS A 150 -9.32 11.23 8.61
CA HIS A 150 -8.78 12.46 9.16
C HIS A 150 -9.57 13.69 8.73
N ARG A 151 -9.95 13.79 7.45
CA ARG A 151 -10.80 14.89 6.95
C ARG A 151 -12.16 14.89 7.66
N ILE A 152 -12.80 13.72 7.77
CA ILE A 152 -14.07 13.58 8.50
C ILE A 152 -13.91 14.05 9.96
N ALA A 153 -12.83 13.61 10.64
CA ALA A 153 -12.56 14.01 12.01
C ALA A 153 -12.38 15.53 12.17
N LEU A 154 -11.61 16.17 11.28
CA LEU A 154 -11.41 17.62 11.30
C LEU A 154 -12.71 18.38 11.04
N THR A 155 -13.54 17.90 10.12
CA THR A 155 -14.86 18.50 9.86
C THR A 155 -15.74 18.35 11.09
N GLN A 156 -15.83 17.16 11.70
CA GLN A 156 -16.61 16.95 12.91
C GLN A 156 -16.15 17.86 14.05
N ILE A 157 -14.85 18.01 14.29
CA ILE A 157 -14.31 18.90 15.35
C ILE A 157 -14.77 20.36 15.15
N ARG A 158 -14.97 20.80 13.90
CA ARG A 158 -15.45 22.17 13.58
C ARG A 158 -16.97 22.31 13.66
N MET A 159 -17.71 21.20 13.67
CA MET A 159 -19.16 21.19 13.77
C MET A 159 -19.58 21.11 15.24
N THR A 160 -20.10 22.22 15.78
CA THR A 160 -20.43 22.36 17.20
C THR A 160 -21.44 21.31 17.69
N ASP A 161 -22.37 20.90 16.85
CA ASP A 161 -23.44 19.96 17.22
C ASP A 161 -23.09 18.49 16.93
N SER A 162 -21.86 18.19 16.50
CA SER A 162 -21.50 16.83 16.12
C SER A 162 -21.11 15.96 17.31
N ARG A 163 -21.52 14.69 17.29
CA ARG A 163 -21.10 13.68 18.29
C ARG A 163 -19.58 13.47 18.34
N GLY A 164 -18.88 13.82 17.26
CA GLY A 164 -17.42 13.76 17.18
C GLY A 164 -16.75 14.91 17.94
N GLN A 165 -17.31 16.12 17.84
CA GLN A 165 -16.86 17.31 18.57
C GLN A 165 -17.02 17.14 20.08
N ALA A 166 -18.22 16.74 20.53
CA ALA A 166 -18.48 16.43 21.95
C ALA A 166 -17.52 15.36 22.50
N TYR A 167 -17.24 14.31 21.73
CA TYR A 167 -16.29 13.27 22.14
C TYR A 167 -14.85 13.77 22.20
N TYR A 168 -14.43 14.58 21.22
CA TYR A 168 -13.11 15.18 21.19
C TYR A 168 -12.91 16.13 22.39
N GLN A 169 -13.91 16.96 22.70
CA GLN A 169 -13.88 17.87 23.84
C GLN A 169 -13.77 17.11 25.17
N ARG A 170 -14.63 16.10 25.39
CA ARG A 170 -14.56 15.25 26.59
C ARG A 170 -13.18 14.61 26.82
N LEU A 171 -12.49 14.23 25.74
CA LEU A 171 -11.12 13.69 25.85
C LEU A 171 -10.09 14.76 26.21
N GLN A 172 -10.25 15.99 25.73
CA GLN A 172 -9.40 17.11 26.13
C GLN A 172 -9.63 17.48 27.60
N ASP A 173 -10.89 17.52 28.04
CA ASP A 173 -11.25 17.80 29.44
C ASP A 173 -10.71 16.72 30.39
N ALA A 174 -10.62 15.47 29.92
CA ALA A 174 -9.95 14.36 30.61
C ALA A 174 -8.41 14.38 30.51
N GLY A 175 -7.81 15.51 30.09
CA GLY A 175 -6.36 15.71 30.06
C GLY A 175 -5.63 15.14 28.83
N LYS A 176 -6.32 14.62 27.80
CA LYS A 176 -5.63 14.14 26.58
C LYS A 176 -5.17 15.30 25.70
N THR A 177 -3.96 15.19 25.15
CA THR A 177 -3.47 16.14 24.15
C THR A 177 -4.35 16.15 22.90
N LYS A 178 -4.40 17.29 22.19
CA LYS A 178 -5.14 17.46 20.92
C LYS A 178 -4.88 16.32 19.92
N ARG A 179 -3.60 15.93 19.78
CA ARG A 179 -3.18 14.83 18.89
C ARG A 179 -3.68 13.46 19.37
N ALA A 180 -3.71 13.21 20.68
CA ALA A 180 -4.24 11.97 21.23
C ALA A 180 -5.78 11.89 21.11
N ALA A 181 -6.48 12.98 21.39
CA ALA A 181 -7.93 13.07 21.23
C ALA A 181 -8.35 12.87 19.76
N LEU A 182 -7.65 13.48 18.81
CA LEU A 182 -7.88 13.30 17.38
C LEU A 182 -7.68 11.83 16.93
N ARG A 183 -6.65 11.14 17.45
CA ARG A 183 -6.43 9.72 17.17
C ARG A 183 -7.59 8.85 17.67
N CYS A 184 -8.07 9.11 18.89
CA CYS A 184 -9.23 8.41 19.45
C CYS A 184 -10.48 8.65 18.59
N LEU A 185 -10.71 9.90 18.15
CA LEU A 185 -11.82 10.23 17.27
C LEU A 185 -11.73 9.48 15.93
N LYS A 186 -10.55 9.47 15.29
CA LYS A 186 -10.33 8.71 14.04
C LYS A 186 -10.56 7.21 14.22
N ARG A 187 -10.13 6.64 15.35
CA ARG A 187 -10.39 5.22 15.68
C ARG A 187 -11.89 4.96 15.81
N ARG A 188 -12.63 5.86 16.48
CA ARG A 188 -14.09 5.80 16.57
C ARG A 188 -14.76 5.92 15.20
N LEU A 189 -14.28 6.82 14.34
CA LEU A 189 -14.80 7.00 12.99
C LEU A 189 -14.61 5.77 12.12
N ALA A 190 -13.47 5.06 12.23
CA ALA A 190 -13.31 3.79 11.51
C ALA A 190 -14.39 2.77 11.87
N ARG A 191 -14.83 2.72 13.13
CA ARG A 191 -15.96 1.87 13.54
C ARG A 191 -17.24 2.28 12.84
N THR A 192 -17.57 3.57 12.87
CA THR A 192 -18.79 4.09 12.22
C THR A 192 -18.78 3.82 10.72
N VAL A 193 -17.66 4.08 10.05
CA VAL A 193 -17.48 3.81 8.61
C VAL A 193 -17.60 2.33 8.30
N PHE A 194 -16.98 1.45 9.10
CA PHE A 194 -17.09 0.01 8.91
C PHE A 194 -18.54 -0.49 8.99
N GLN A 195 -19.30 0.02 9.96
CA GLN A 195 -20.72 -0.34 10.08
C GLN A 195 -21.54 0.19 8.90
N ALA A 196 -21.35 1.45 8.51
CA ALA A 196 -22.04 2.03 7.36
C ALA A 196 -21.77 1.24 6.06
N LEU A 197 -20.52 0.78 5.86
CA LEU A 197 -20.16 -0.06 4.72
C LEU A 197 -20.80 -1.46 4.78
N ARG A 198 -21.02 -2.03 5.98
CA ARG A 198 -21.68 -3.34 6.15
C ARG A 198 -23.18 -3.28 5.91
N THR A 199 -23.85 -2.23 6.37
CA THR A 199 -25.28 -2.00 6.13
C THR A 199 -25.58 -2.01 4.64
N VAL A 200 -24.68 -1.44 3.84
CA VAL A 200 -24.76 -1.42 2.38
C VAL A 200 -24.58 -2.79 1.74
N HIS A 201 -23.73 -3.65 2.30
CA HIS A 201 -23.50 -5.01 1.77
C HIS A 201 -24.57 -6.02 2.21
N GLN A 202 -25.46 -5.64 3.11
CA GLN A 202 -26.67 -6.38 3.44
C GLN A 202 -27.90 -5.70 2.82
N PRO A 203 -28.09 -5.71 1.47
CA PRO A 203 -29.41 -5.44 0.94
C PRO A 203 -30.31 -6.64 1.26
N SER A 204 -31.26 -6.42 2.17
CA SER A 204 -32.57 -7.07 2.22
C SER A 204 -32.59 -8.62 2.21
N SER A 205 -32.31 -9.24 3.35
CA SER A 205 -32.92 -10.53 3.69
C SER A 205 -34.40 -10.34 4.11
N GLU A 206 -35.16 -9.60 3.30
CA GLU A 206 -36.58 -9.35 3.49
C GLU A 206 -37.25 -9.32 2.12
N HIS A 207 -37.54 -10.50 1.58
CA HIS A 207 -38.71 -10.79 0.75
C HIS A 207 -39.08 -12.25 0.99
N THR A 208 -39.65 -12.49 2.18
CA THR A 208 -40.49 -13.67 2.40
C THR A 208 -41.79 -13.41 1.64
N GLN A 209 -41.91 -13.92 0.42
CA GLN A 209 -43.23 -14.09 -0.20
C GLN A 209 -43.83 -15.42 0.27
N PRO A 210 -45.13 -15.44 0.61
CA PRO A 210 -45.79 -16.62 1.16
C PRO A 210 -46.01 -17.69 0.09
N ALA A 211 -46.10 -18.93 0.57
CA ALA A 211 -46.24 -20.16 -0.19
C ALA A 211 -47.22 -20.07 -1.36
N ALA A 212 -46.73 -20.38 -2.56
CA ALA A 212 -47.55 -20.89 -3.65
C ALA A 212 -47.02 -22.28 -4.02
N ALA A 213 -47.82 -23.29 -3.72
CA ALA A 213 -47.60 -24.67 -4.07
C ALA A 213 -47.52 -24.83 -5.60
N CYS A 214 -46.51 -25.55 -6.09
CA CYS A 214 -46.68 -26.34 -7.31
C CYS A 214 -45.73 -27.55 -7.34
N HIS A 215 -46.35 -28.70 -7.18
CA HIS A 215 -46.05 -30.02 -7.73
C HIS A 215 -44.62 -30.37 -8.22
N ARG A 216 -44.06 -31.32 -7.47
CA ARG A 216 -43.74 -32.71 -7.89
C ARG A 216 -42.68 -32.91 -8.98
N SER A 217 -41.72 -33.75 -8.55
CA SER A 217 -40.84 -34.61 -9.35
C SER A 217 -39.50 -33.99 -9.74
N TYR A 218 -38.45 -34.25 -8.96
CA TYR A 218 -37.40 -35.20 -9.36
C TYR A 218 -36.36 -35.44 -8.24
N CYS A 219 -35.96 -36.70 -8.15
CA CYS A 219 -34.72 -37.24 -7.55
C CYS A 219 -34.50 -37.24 -6.02
N SER A 220 -34.76 -38.44 -5.51
CA SER A 220 -34.23 -39.08 -4.31
C SER A 220 -32.69 -39.02 -4.18
N SER A 221 -32.25 -38.80 -2.94
CA SER A 221 -31.12 -39.45 -2.27
C SER A 221 -29.74 -39.47 -2.95
N HIS A 222 -28.84 -38.60 -2.49
CA HIS A 222 -27.57 -39.04 -1.91
C HIS A 222 -27.06 -37.99 -0.91
N LEU A 223 -27.15 -38.34 0.37
CA LEU A 223 -26.43 -37.71 1.47
C LEU A 223 -24.93 -37.94 1.26
N GLY A 224 -24.21 -36.90 0.87
CA GLY A 224 -22.76 -36.81 0.99
C GLY A 224 -22.43 -35.77 2.05
N GLU A 225 -21.75 -36.19 3.11
CA GLU A 225 -21.25 -35.32 4.19
C GLU A 225 -20.49 -34.09 3.64
N PRO A 226 -20.62 -32.90 4.26
CA PRO A 226 -19.76 -31.78 3.91
C PRO A 226 -18.31 -32.07 4.35
N PRO A 227 -17.31 -31.79 3.50
CA PRO A 227 -15.91 -32.07 3.84
C PRO A 227 -15.46 -31.19 5.01
N ARG A 228 -14.74 -31.82 5.94
CA ARG A 228 -14.17 -31.22 7.15
C ARG A 228 -13.34 -29.96 6.83
N LEU A 229 -13.50 -28.97 7.70
CA LEU A 229 -12.67 -27.77 7.81
C LEU A 229 -11.18 -28.17 7.93
N THR A 230 -10.45 -28.05 6.82
CA THR A 230 -9.01 -27.82 6.85
C THR A 230 -8.68 -26.87 5.71
N ASP A 231 -7.95 -25.80 6.04
CA ASP A 231 -7.16 -24.95 5.13
C ASP A 231 -7.85 -23.68 4.58
N MET A 232 -7.67 -22.56 5.30
CA MET A 232 -7.89 -21.20 4.78
C MET A 232 -6.57 -20.43 4.80
N THR A 233 -5.59 -20.92 4.05
CA THR A 233 -4.39 -20.18 3.64
C THR A 233 -4.74 -19.21 2.49
N GLN A 234 -4.14 -18.02 2.49
CA GLN A 234 -4.21 -17.06 1.37
C GLN A 234 -3.94 -17.81 0.05
N LYS A 235 -4.92 -17.86 -0.86
CA LYS A 235 -4.77 -18.61 -2.11
C LYS A 235 -3.91 -17.84 -3.10
N THR A 236 -2.70 -18.33 -3.34
CA THR A 236 -1.92 -18.03 -4.54
C THR A 236 -2.77 -18.23 -5.80
N ARG A 237 -2.54 -17.39 -6.83
CA ARG A 237 -3.33 -17.44 -8.08
C ARG A 237 -3.19 -18.78 -8.81
N ILE A 238 -2.05 -19.44 -8.62
CA ILE A 238 -1.81 -20.83 -9.01
C ILE A 238 -1.63 -21.64 -7.73
N GLN A 239 -2.45 -22.66 -7.53
CA GLN A 239 -2.38 -23.48 -6.32
C GLN A 239 -1.02 -24.17 -6.18
N PRO A 240 -0.43 -24.24 -4.98
CA PRO A 240 0.82 -24.96 -4.73
C PRO A 240 0.72 -26.42 -5.16
N LEU A 241 1.74 -26.95 -5.85
CA LEU A 241 1.74 -28.35 -6.23
C LEU A 241 2.01 -29.24 -4.99
N PRO A 242 1.03 -30.04 -4.53
CA PRO A 242 1.20 -30.83 -3.31
C PRO A 242 2.19 -31.99 -3.54
N PRO A 243 2.96 -32.41 -2.51
CA PRO A 243 3.94 -33.49 -2.64
C PRO A 243 3.37 -34.81 -3.16
N LYS A 244 2.08 -35.08 -2.94
CA LYS A 244 1.37 -36.28 -3.42
C LYS A 244 1.15 -36.28 -4.94
N ARG A 245 1.07 -35.12 -5.58
CA ARG A 245 0.92 -34.94 -7.04
C ARG A 245 2.26 -34.67 -7.74
N ALA A 246 3.35 -34.58 -6.98
CA ALA A 246 4.68 -34.27 -7.48
C ALA A 246 5.48 -35.54 -7.81
N GLY A 247 6.21 -35.52 -8.94
CA GLY A 247 7.14 -36.59 -9.30
C GLY A 247 8.31 -36.75 -8.32
N LEU A 248 9.00 -37.89 -8.39
CA LEU A 248 10.09 -38.25 -7.44
C LEU A 248 11.18 -37.17 -7.31
N LEU A 249 11.57 -36.54 -8.43
CA LEU A 249 12.55 -35.47 -8.45
C LEU A 249 12.10 -34.23 -7.66
N ILE A 250 10.86 -33.76 -7.86
CA ILE A 250 10.31 -32.60 -7.15
C ILE A 250 10.18 -32.92 -5.65
N ARG A 251 9.77 -34.14 -5.30
CA ARG A 251 9.71 -34.58 -3.89
C ARG A 251 11.09 -34.61 -3.22
N ALA A 252 12.16 -34.89 -3.97
CA ALA A 252 13.52 -34.79 -3.47
C ALA A 252 13.92 -33.31 -3.25
N LEU A 253 13.63 -32.44 -4.23
CA LEU A 253 13.89 -30.99 -4.10
C LEU A 253 13.14 -30.38 -2.91
N TYR A 254 11.87 -30.73 -2.69
CA TYR A 254 11.10 -30.27 -1.52
C TYR A 254 11.74 -30.73 -0.20
N ARG A 255 12.26 -31.96 -0.13
CA ARG A 255 12.97 -32.44 1.07
C ARG A 255 14.27 -31.66 1.33
N ILE A 256 15.00 -31.33 0.28
CA ILE A 256 16.23 -30.51 0.39
C ILE A 256 15.88 -29.09 0.85
N ALA A 257 14.88 -28.46 0.20
CA ALA A 257 14.40 -27.13 0.57
C ALA A 257 13.93 -27.08 2.02
N LYS A 258 13.12 -28.05 2.46
CA LYS A 258 12.65 -28.15 3.84
C LYS A 258 13.79 -28.30 4.85
N ARG A 259 14.82 -29.10 4.54
CA ARG A 259 16.00 -29.24 5.41
C ARG A 259 16.79 -27.95 5.53
N ARG A 260 16.85 -27.16 4.46
CA ARG A 260 17.64 -25.94 4.39
C ARG A 260 16.94 -24.74 5.03
N PHE A 261 15.64 -24.59 4.80
CA PHE A 261 14.88 -23.41 5.21
C PHE A 261 13.85 -23.68 6.32
N GLY A 262 13.75 -24.92 6.82
CA GLY A 262 12.73 -25.34 7.80
C GLY A 262 11.39 -25.71 7.15
N GLU A 263 10.97 -24.94 6.15
CA GLU A 263 9.76 -25.18 5.35
C GLU A 263 10.04 -25.14 3.84
N VAL A 264 9.08 -25.58 3.02
CA VAL A 264 9.21 -25.54 1.56
C VAL A 264 8.70 -24.19 1.06
N PRO A 265 9.54 -23.36 0.41
CA PRO A 265 9.10 -22.07 -0.12
C PRO A 265 7.95 -22.18 -1.13
N GLU A 266 6.93 -21.33 -1.05
CA GLU A 266 5.80 -21.32 -2.00
C GLU A 266 6.22 -21.09 -3.45
N PRO A 267 7.15 -20.17 -3.76
CA PRO A 267 7.57 -19.98 -5.14
C PRO A 267 8.06 -21.27 -5.79
N PHE A 268 8.66 -22.17 -5.01
CA PHE A 268 9.10 -23.48 -5.50
C PHE A 268 7.91 -24.40 -5.79
N THR A 269 6.88 -24.39 -4.95
CA THR A 269 5.70 -25.24 -5.13
C THR A 269 4.79 -24.76 -6.25
N VAL A 270 4.74 -23.46 -6.49
CA VAL A 270 4.02 -22.85 -7.61
C VAL A 270 4.79 -23.05 -8.92
N THR A 271 6.10 -22.81 -8.94
CA THR A 271 6.94 -23.03 -10.14
C THR A 271 7.07 -24.52 -10.50
N ALA A 272 6.81 -25.43 -9.55
CA ALA A 272 6.84 -26.87 -9.80
C ALA A 272 5.83 -27.36 -10.86
N HIS A 273 4.78 -26.58 -11.16
CA HIS A 273 3.91 -26.84 -12.31
C HIS A 273 4.67 -26.83 -13.64
N HIS A 274 5.81 -26.12 -13.73
CA HIS A 274 6.69 -26.08 -14.90
C HIS A 274 8.10 -26.59 -14.57
N ARG A 275 8.27 -27.92 -14.55
CA ARG A 275 9.50 -28.62 -14.15
C ARG A 275 10.81 -28.07 -14.73
N ARG A 276 10.84 -27.75 -16.03
CA ARG A 276 12.07 -27.23 -16.68
C ARG A 276 12.48 -25.85 -16.12
N LEU A 277 11.49 -25.00 -15.82
CA LEU A 277 11.73 -23.67 -15.25
C LEU A 277 12.08 -23.77 -13.76
N LEU A 278 11.47 -24.71 -13.03
CA LEU A 278 11.89 -25.00 -11.65
C LEU A 278 13.36 -25.41 -11.59
N ILE A 279 13.80 -26.34 -12.46
CA ILE A 279 15.19 -26.78 -12.49
C ILE A 279 16.11 -25.62 -12.87
N ALA A 280 15.75 -24.85 -13.91
CA ALA A 280 16.51 -23.67 -14.31
C ALA A 280 16.66 -22.67 -13.14
N ASN A 281 15.57 -22.38 -12.42
CA ASN A 281 15.58 -21.51 -11.26
C ASN A 281 16.48 -22.05 -10.14
N VAL A 282 16.36 -23.33 -9.78
CA VAL A 282 17.18 -23.95 -8.72
C VAL A 282 18.67 -23.91 -9.05
N VAL A 283 19.02 -24.25 -10.30
CA VAL A 283 20.41 -24.19 -10.76
C VAL A 283 20.91 -22.74 -10.76
N HIS A 284 20.10 -21.83 -11.28
CA HIS A 284 20.41 -20.41 -11.34
C HIS A 284 20.70 -19.83 -9.95
N GLU A 285 19.81 -20.04 -8.98
CA GLU A 285 19.96 -19.57 -7.60
C GLU A 285 21.19 -20.17 -6.91
N ALA A 286 21.47 -21.45 -7.14
CA ALA A 286 22.64 -22.11 -6.57
C ALA A 286 23.96 -21.56 -7.14
N LEU A 287 24.00 -21.27 -8.44
CA LEU A 287 25.15 -20.64 -9.09
C LEU A 287 25.31 -19.20 -8.63
N LEU A 288 24.22 -18.44 -8.56
CA LEU A 288 24.21 -17.06 -8.09
C LEU A 288 24.77 -16.96 -6.67
N GLN A 289 24.27 -17.78 -5.74
CA GLN A 289 24.77 -17.81 -4.37
C GLN A 289 26.27 -18.15 -4.29
N ARG A 290 26.77 -19.06 -5.16
CA ARG A 290 28.18 -19.43 -5.18
C ARG A 290 29.06 -18.34 -5.78
N ALA A 291 28.57 -17.64 -6.80
CA ALA A 291 29.30 -16.60 -7.52
C ALA A 291 29.35 -15.27 -6.76
N SER A 292 28.32 -14.95 -5.98
CA SER A 292 28.22 -13.68 -5.25
C SER A 292 29.10 -13.65 -4.00
N ARG A 293 30.36 -13.28 -4.19
CA ARG A 293 31.40 -13.22 -3.14
C ARG A 293 32.28 -11.97 -3.21
N LYS A 294 32.03 -11.07 -4.18
CA LYS A 294 32.84 -9.87 -4.40
C LYS A 294 32.36 -8.71 -3.53
N LEU A 295 31.05 -8.59 -3.31
CA LEU A 295 30.50 -7.53 -2.46
C LEU A 295 30.49 -7.94 -0.98
N PRO A 296 30.63 -6.95 -0.07
CA PRO A 296 30.26 -7.16 1.32
C PRO A 296 28.81 -7.67 1.42
N PRO A 297 28.53 -8.71 2.24
CA PRO A 297 27.18 -9.25 2.38
C PRO A 297 26.16 -8.17 2.78
N SER A 298 26.51 -7.26 3.69
CA SER A 298 25.62 -6.20 4.14
C SER A 298 25.17 -5.26 3.01
N VAL A 299 26.06 -4.92 2.09
CA VAL A 299 25.79 -4.04 0.94
C VAL A 299 24.86 -4.74 -0.04
N ARG A 300 25.18 -6.00 -0.40
CA ARG A 300 24.39 -6.79 -1.34
C ARG A 300 22.99 -7.06 -0.80
N GLU A 301 22.88 -7.58 0.42
CA GLU A 301 21.60 -7.98 0.99
C GLU A 301 20.69 -6.76 1.25
N LEU A 302 21.25 -5.59 1.58
CA LEU A 302 20.47 -4.35 1.69
C LEU A 302 19.92 -3.86 0.36
N ALA A 303 20.73 -3.89 -0.71
CA ALA A 303 20.28 -3.47 -2.04
C ALA A 303 19.18 -4.40 -2.59
N VAL A 304 19.34 -5.71 -2.41
CA VAL A 304 18.32 -6.72 -2.76
C VAL A 304 17.06 -6.49 -1.93
N PHE A 305 17.20 -6.34 -0.61
CA PHE A 305 16.05 -6.10 0.27
C PHE A 305 15.30 -4.81 -0.07
N TRP A 306 16.01 -3.72 -0.34
CA TRP A 306 15.41 -2.46 -0.78
C TRP A 306 14.63 -2.65 -2.08
N THR A 307 15.20 -3.37 -3.06
CA THR A 307 14.54 -3.68 -4.34
C THR A 307 13.22 -4.41 -4.12
N ALA A 308 13.24 -5.47 -3.30
CA ALA A 308 12.05 -6.23 -2.92
C ALA A 308 10.98 -5.34 -2.28
N ARG A 309 11.40 -4.46 -1.37
CA ARG A 309 10.53 -3.52 -0.64
C ARG A 309 9.90 -2.46 -1.56
N SER A 310 10.67 -1.91 -2.49
CA SER A 310 10.23 -0.83 -3.39
C SER A 310 9.25 -1.33 -4.45
N ILE A 311 9.46 -2.53 -4.98
CA ILE A 311 8.46 -3.23 -5.81
C ILE A 311 7.24 -3.63 -4.98
N GLY A 312 7.47 -3.88 -3.68
CA GLY A 312 6.46 -4.24 -2.73
C GLY A 312 6.28 -5.74 -2.55
N CYS A 313 7.18 -6.63 -2.99
CA CYS A 313 6.98 -8.08 -2.85
C CYS A 313 7.02 -8.53 -1.37
N SER A 314 5.88 -8.93 -0.80
CA SER A 314 5.82 -9.32 0.63
C SER A 314 6.57 -10.60 0.95
N TRP A 315 6.49 -11.61 0.09
CA TRP A 315 7.28 -12.84 0.21
C TRP A 315 8.79 -12.58 0.19
N CYS A 316 9.24 -11.72 -0.73
CA CYS A 316 10.66 -11.43 -0.92
C CYS A 316 11.24 -10.66 0.27
N VAL A 317 10.47 -9.75 0.86
CA VAL A 317 10.85 -9.04 2.08
C VAL A 317 10.87 -9.97 3.30
N ASP A 318 9.89 -10.85 3.43
CA ASP A 318 9.82 -11.88 4.49
C ASP A 318 11.03 -12.83 4.43
N PHE A 319 11.30 -13.38 3.25
CA PHE A 319 12.44 -14.26 3.01
C PHE A 319 13.78 -13.53 3.13
N GLY A 320 13.89 -12.32 2.57
CA GLY A 320 15.11 -11.51 2.64
C GLY A 320 15.50 -11.14 4.07
N ALA A 321 14.53 -10.77 4.92
CA ALA A 321 14.79 -10.49 6.34
C ALA A 321 15.29 -11.73 7.10
N MET A 322 14.78 -12.91 6.78
CA MET A 322 15.26 -14.17 7.35
C MET A 322 16.69 -14.50 6.90
N LEU A 323 17.03 -14.29 5.62
CA LEU A 323 18.41 -14.44 5.14
C LEU A 323 19.38 -13.48 5.84
N GLN A 324 19.01 -12.20 5.97
CA GLN A 324 19.83 -11.21 6.67
C GLN A 324 20.10 -11.60 8.13
N ARG A 325 19.11 -12.17 8.82
CA ARG A 325 19.28 -12.68 10.18
C ARG A 325 20.25 -13.86 10.23
N LEU A 326 20.19 -14.78 9.26
CA LEU A 326 21.11 -15.91 9.16
C LEU A 326 22.55 -15.45 8.88
N ASP A 327 22.71 -14.36 8.13
CA ASP A 327 24.00 -13.72 7.85
C ASP A 327 24.48 -12.80 8.99
N GLY A 328 23.73 -12.71 10.09
CA GLY A 328 24.11 -11.95 11.29
C GLY A 328 23.95 -10.43 11.18
N LEU A 329 23.17 -9.95 10.20
CA LEU A 329 22.94 -8.52 10.00
C LEU A 329 21.85 -7.99 10.95
N ASP A 330 22.01 -6.74 11.40
CA ASP A 330 21.05 -6.06 12.27
C ASP A 330 19.73 -5.79 11.53
N VAL A 331 18.71 -6.58 11.84
CA VAL A 331 17.37 -6.48 11.24
C VAL A 331 16.62 -5.23 11.73
N ASP A 332 16.97 -4.67 12.90
CA ASP A 332 16.29 -3.50 13.44
C ASP A 332 16.58 -2.24 12.61
N ARG A 333 17.73 -2.17 11.94
CA ARG A 333 18.05 -1.08 11.02
C ARG A 333 17.17 -1.09 9.76
N LEU A 334 16.62 -2.25 9.37
CA LEU A 334 15.71 -2.36 8.22
C LEU A 334 14.40 -1.59 8.43
N THR A 335 14.00 -1.36 9.69
CA THR A 335 12.84 -0.51 10.01
C THR A 335 13.02 0.94 9.57
N ASP A 336 14.27 1.38 9.40
CA ASP A 336 14.66 2.74 9.04
C ASP A 336 15.20 2.85 7.61
N ILE A 337 15.12 1.78 6.81
CA ILE A 337 15.67 1.74 5.45
C ILE A 337 15.02 2.78 4.52
N ASP A 338 13.77 3.20 4.79
CA ASP A 338 13.12 4.25 4.01
C ASP A 338 13.79 5.63 4.20
N ASN A 339 14.62 5.80 5.25
CA ASN A 339 15.41 6.99 5.52
C ASN A 339 16.91 6.75 5.28
N TYR A 340 17.29 5.75 4.48
CA TYR A 340 18.69 5.34 4.31
C TYR A 340 19.63 6.50 3.94
N ALA A 341 19.16 7.46 3.13
CA ALA A 341 19.94 8.60 2.66
C ALA A 341 20.41 9.53 3.79
N THR A 342 19.67 9.63 4.89
CA THR A 342 19.95 10.55 6.00
C THR A 342 20.19 9.85 7.34
N SER A 343 19.92 8.55 7.42
CA SER A 343 20.08 7.77 8.65
C SER A 343 21.53 7.39 8.90
N SER A 344 21.99 7.60 10.13
CA SER A 344 23.33 7.22 10.60
C SER A 344 23.53 5.70 10.75
N LYS A 345 22.47 4.90 10.56
CA LYS A 345 22.51 3.43 10.68
C LYS A 345 23.08 2.72 9.44
N PHE A 346 23.29 3.47 8.35
CA PHE A 346 23.83 2.96 7.10
C PHE A 346 25.20 3.60 6.84
N SER A 347 26.11 2.83 6.27
CA SER A 347 27.39 3.33 5.77
C SER A 347 27.23 4.02 4.41
N ASP A 348 28.25 4.76 3.97
CA ASP A 348 28.23 5.40 2.65
C ASP A 348 28.17 4.38 1.51
N ASP A 349 28.84 3.25 1.67
CA ASP A 349 28.82 2.13 0.72
C ASP A 349 27.43 1.52 0.58
N GLU A 350 26.73 1.34 1.71
CA GLU A 350 25.35 0.84 1.72
C GLU A 350 24.38 1.87 1.13
N ARG A 351 24.56 3.16 1.42
CA ARG A 351 23.76 4.24 0.82
C ARG A 351 23.93 4.27 -0.69
N ALA A 352 25.16 4.19 -1.20
CA ALA A 352 25.45 4.18 -2.63
C ALA A 352 24.79 2.99 -3.33
N ALA A 353 24.87 1.79 -2.74
CA ALA A 353 24.24 0.60 -3.29
C ALA A 353 22.70 0.66 -3.26
N ILE A 354 22.10 1.21 -2.20
CA ILE A 354 20.65 1.40 -2.12
C ILE A 354 20.18 2.44 -3.15
N ALA A 355 20.87 3.57 -3.29
CA ALA A 355 20.53 4.60 -4.27
C ALA A 355 20.60 4.07 -5.71
N TYR A 356 21.60 3.23 -6.01
CA TYR A 356 21.71 2.56 -7.30
C TYR A 356 20.58 1.54 -7.53
N ALA A 357 20.24 0.75 -6.50
CA ALA A 357 19.09 -0.15 -6.55
C ALA A 357 17.77 0.61 -6.77
N GLU A 358 17.66 1.82 -6.21
CA GLU A 358 16.53 2.73 -6.42
C GLU A 358 16.39 3.20 -7.85
N ALA A 359 17.45 3.76 -8.41
CA ALA A 359 17.47 4.17 -9.81
C ALA A 359 17.14 2.98 -10.73
N MET A 360 17.85 1.87 -10.60
CA MET A 360 17.70 0.69 -11.47
C MET A 360 16.29 0.08 -11.41
N THR A 361 15.64 0.12 -10.24
CA THR A 361 14.31 -0.49 -10.04
C THR A 361 13.17 0.42 -10.43
N ALA A 362 13.28 1.73 -10.19
CA ALA A 362 12.25 2.71 -10.50
C ALA A 362 12.20 3.04 -11.99
N ASP A 363 13.35 3.40 -12.58
CA ASP A 363 13.51 3.67 -14.00
C ASP A 363 14.97 3.42 -14.40
N PRO A 364 15.30 2.35 -15.16
CA PRO A 364 16.69 2.02 -15.48
C PRO A 364 17.41 3.10 -16.29
N HIS A 365 16.69 4.03 -16.95
CA HIS A 365 17.30 5.18 -17.63
C HIS A 365 17.79 6.27 -16.67
N SER A 366 17.38 6.22 -15.40
CA SER A 366 17.81 7.16 -14.36
C SER A 366 19.15 6.81 -13.73
N VAL A 367 19.71 5.63 -14.04
CA VAL A 367 21.06 5.23 -13.62
C VAL A 367 22.08 6.09 -14.35
N THR A 368 22.91 6.83 -13.62
CA THR A 368 23.92 7.72 -14.22
C THR A 368 25.31 7.09 -14.28
N ASP A 369 26.13 7.55 -15.22
CA ASP A 369 27.52 7.10 -15.35
C ASP A 369 28.34 7.45 -14.10
N GLU A 370 28.04 8.56 -13.41
CA GLU A 370 28.70 8.94 -12.16
C GLU A 370 28.38 7.96 -11.04
N GLN A 371 27.13 7.50 -10.93
CA GLN A 371 26.75 6.48 -9.94
C GLN A 371 27.49 5.16 -10.19
N VAL A 372 27.59 4.73 -11.46
CA VAL A 372 28.32 3.52 -11.83
C VAL A 372 29.82 3.69 -11.58
N ALA A 373 30.38 4.87 -11.87
CA ALA A 373 31.79 5.17 -11.60
C ALA A 373 32.13 5.15 -10.10
N ASP A 374 31.27 5.71 -9.24
CA ASP A 374 31.42 5.69 -7.78
C ASP A 374 31.37 4.24 -7.24
N LEU A 375 30.39 3.44 -7.67
CA LEU A 375 30.32 2.03 -7.27
C LEU A 375 31.53 1.23 -7.77
N ARG A 376 32.03 1.52 -8.98
CA ARG A 376 33.25 0.89 -9.51
C ARG A 376 34.47 1.27 -8.68
N ALA A 377 34.57 2.51 -8.21
CA ALA A 377 35.66 2.93 -7.35
C ALA A 377 35.62 2.23 -5.97
N ARG A 378 34.42 1.99 -5.43
CA ARG A 378 34.23 1.30 -4.13
C ARG A 378 34.44 -0.20 -4.19
N PHE A 379 33.89 -0.87 -5.21
CA PHE A 379 33.76 -2.34 -5.24
C PHE A 379 34.45 -3.02 -6.42
N GLY A 380 35.04 -2.23 -7.33
CA GLY A 380 35.60 -2.72 -8.58
C GLY A 380 34.52 -3.17 -9.59
N GLU A 381 34.95 -3.49 -10.81
CA GLU A 381 34.04 -3.89 -11.89
C GLU A 381 33.24 -5.15 -11.56
N ALA A 382 33.91 -6.15 -10.98
CA ALA A 382 33.26 -7.39 -10.57
C ALA A 382 32.20 -7.15 -9.47
N GLY A 383 32.43 -6.20 -8.56
CA GLY A 383 31.47 -5.83 -7.51
C GLY A 383 30.24 -5.13 -8.09
N VAL A 384 30.42 -4.20 -9.04
CA VAL A 384 29.29 -3.55 -9.73
C VAL A 384 28.45 -4.58 -10.48
N ILE A 385 29.07 -5.47 -11.25
CA ILE A 385 28.34 -6.53 -11.97
C ILE A 385 27.58 -7.43 -10.99
N GLU A 386 28.20 -7.84 -9.88
CA GLU A 386 27.51 -8.63 -8.85
C GLU A 386 26.29 -7.88 -8.28
N LEU A 387 26.41 -6.57 -8.01
CA LEU A 387 25.34 -5.74 -7.46
C LEU A 387 24.17 -5.64 -8.45
N THR A 388 24.47 -5.21 -9.68
CA THR A 388 23.49 -5.06 -10.76
C THR A 388 22.76 -6.38 -11.04
N TYR A 389 23.50 -7.50 -11.06
CA TYR A 389 22.91 -8.81 -11.30
C TYR A 389 21.94 -9.20 -10.18
N GLN A 390 22.33 -9.01 -8.92
CA GLN A 390 21.49 -9.32 -7.76
C GLN A 390 20.21 -8.47 -7.72
N ILE A 391 20.31 -7.18 -8.02
CA ILE A 391 19.15 -6.28 -8.14
C ILE A 391 18.24 -6.73 -9.29
N GLY A 392 18.82 -7.13 -10.44
CA GLY A 392 18.07 -7.63 -11.59
C GLY A 392 17.29 -8.91 -11.29
N VAL A 393 17.93 -9.88 -10.62
CA VAL A 393 17.26 -11.12 -10.21
C VAL A 393 16.15 -10.82 -9.20
N GLU A 394 16.36 -9.87 -8.27
CA GLU A 394 15.31 -9.48 -7.34
C GLU A 394 14.13 -8.77 -8.04
N ASN A 395 14.42 -7.92 -9.02
CA ASN A 395 13.42 -7.31 -9.88
C ASN A 395 12.57 -8.37 -10.60
N MET A 396 13.17 -9.48 -11.04
CA MET A 396 12.48 -10.62 -11.63
C MET A 396 11.64 -11.38 -10.58
N ARG A 397 12.25 -11.79 -9.45
CA ARG A 397 11.59 -12.54 -8.38
C ARG A 397 10.38 -11.80 -7.84
N ALA A 398 10.55 -10.53 -7.48
CA ALA A 398 9.50 -9.69 -6.91
C ALA A 398 8.29 -9.54 -7.84
N ARG A 399 8.52 -9.33 -9.15
CA ARG A 399 7.44 -9.26 -10.14
C ARG A 399 6.75 -10.60 -10.35
N MET A 400 7.50 -11.69 -10.45
CA MET A 400 6.91 -13.03 -10.60
C MET A 400 6.04 -13.41 -9.41
N ASN A 401 6.55 -13.23 -8.19
CA ASN A 401 5.82 -13.54 -6.96
C ASN A 401 4.56 -12.67 -6.82
N SER A 402 4.68 -11.37 -7.06
CA SER A 402 3.54 -10.44 -6.97
C SER A 402 2.48 -10.74 -8.05
N ALA A 403 2.90 -11.10 -9.27
CA ALA A 403 2.01 -11.48 -10.37
C ALA A 403 1.31 -12.84 -10.12
N LEU A 404 1.93 -13.76 -9.38
CA LEU A 404 1.32 -15.03 -8.99
C LEU A 404 0.54 -14.97 -7.67
N GLY A 405 0.55 -13.82 -7.00
CA GLY A 405 -0.16 -13.62 -5.73
C GLY A 405 0.46 -14.40 -4.59
N ILE A 406 1.78 -14.62 -4.63
CA ILE A 406 2.56 -15.26 -3.58
C ILE A 406 2.84 -14.20 -2.50
N THR A 407 2.42 -14.48 -1.28
CA THR A 407 2.54 -13.59 -0.12
C THR A 407 3.51 -14.18 0.91
N GLU A 408 3.76 -13.44 2.01
CA GLU A 408 4.67 -13.87 3.07
C GLU A 408 4.29 -15.23 3.67
N GLN A 409 5.30 -16.03 4.03
CA GLN A 409 5.12 -17.38 4.59
C GLN A 409 5.54 -17.47 6.05
N GLY A 410 5.88 -16.33 6.67
CA GLY A 410 6.24 -16.27 8.09
C GLY A 410 7.68 -16.67 8.37
N PHE A 411 8.58 -16.58 7.37
CA PHE A 411 10.01 -16.80 7.58
C PHE A 411 10.61 -15.75 8.53
N ASN A 412 10.05 -14.53 8.52
CA ASN A 412 10.37 -13.44 9.43
C ASN A 412 9.36 -13.39 10.58
N SER A 413 9.41 -14.38 11.49
CA SER A 413 8.56 -14.45 12.69
C SER A 413 8.82 -13.32 13.72
N GLY A 414 9.44 -12.21 13.31
CA GLY A 414 9.58 -10.95 14.04
C GLY A 414 9.11 -9.76 13.18
N ASP A 415 8.42 -8.81 13.81
CA ASP A 415 7.72 -7.65 13.20
C ASP A 415 8.58 -6.66 12.37
N ALA A 416 9.84 -6.97 12.09
CA ALA A 416 10.82 -5.97 11.69
C ALA A 416 10.56 -5.37 10.30
N CYS A 417 9.91 -6.07 9.36
CA CYS A 417 9.66 -5.53 8.02
C CYS A 417 8.47 -6.20 7.32
N ARG A 418 7.24 -5.91 7.76
CA ARG A 418 6.05 -6.20 6.93
C ARG A 418 5.91 -5.15 5.84
N VAL A 419 5.86 -5.58 4.58
CA VAL A 419 5.49 -4.70 3.46
C VAL A 419 4.07 -4.18 3.74
N PRO A 420 3.72 -2.91 3.46
CA PRO A 420 2.49 -2.27 3.98
C PRO A 420 1.11 -2.92 3.67
N TRP A 421 1.07 -4.03 2.96
CA TRP A 421 -0.10 -4.78 2.49
C TRP A 421 -0.19 -6.23 3.05
N ALA A 422 0.84 -6.68 3.77
CA ALA A 422 1.02 -8.00 4.38
C ALA A 422 0.45 -8.08 5.81
N ALA A 423 -0.82 -8.45 6.00
CA ALA A 423 -1.47 -8.53 7.32
C ALA A 423 -1.16 -9.86 8.05
N PRO A 424 -0.91 -9.88 9.38
CA PRO A 424 -0.71 -11.13 10.14
C PRO A 424 -2.03 -11.88 10.40
N ASP A 425 -2.01 -13.19 10.16
CA ASP A 425 -3.04 -14.11 10.64
C ASP A 425 -2.94 -14.32 12.16
N VAL A 426 -4.07 -14.26 12.85
CA VAL A 426 -4.18 -14.54 14.29
C VAL A 426 -4.83 -15.91 14.44
N PRO A 427 -4.23 -16.86 15.18
CA PRO A 427 -4.80 -18.20 15.37
C PRO A 427 -6.10 -18.11 16.18
N SER A 428 -7.16 -18.75 15.68
CA SER A 428 -8.40 -18.95 16.41
C SER A 428 -8.16 -19.93 17.55
N ALA A 429 -8.15 -19.43 18.79
CA ALA A 429 -8.21 -20.26 19.97
C ALA A 429 -9.68 -20.63 20.24
N GLU A 430 -10.08 -21.84 19.84
CA GLU A 430 -11.22 -22.52 20.45
C GLU A 430 -10.96 -24.05 20.44
N SER A 431 -10.72 -24.60 21.63
CA SER A 431 -11.38 -25.83 22.06
C SER A 431 -11.19 -26.03 23.57
N ARG A 432 -12.19 -25.65 24.36
CA ARG A 432 -12.76 -26.46 25.44
C ARG A 432 -14.09 -25.88 25.88
#